data_AF-A0A660XPE3-F1
#
_entry.id   AF-A0A660XPE3-F1
#
_cell.length_a   1.000
_cell.length_b   1.000
_cell.length_c   1.000
_cell.angle_alpha   90.00
_cell.angle_beta   90.00
_cell.angle_gamma   90.00
#
_symmetry.space_group_name_H-M   'P 1'
#
loop_
_entity.id
_entity.type
_entity.pdbx_description
1 polymer ?
#
loop_
_entity_poly.entity_id
_entity_poly.type
_entity_poly.pdbx_seq_one_letter_code
_entity_poly.pdbx_strand_id
1 'polypeptide(L)'
;MNFFSQKSHNKPKQHFQKRKKASLFLLGFIIIFLIALTFPKNRYSEFSYKINDVTRETIIAPFDFPILKNEKNLQRDREEALKNVPFVFIQDIKTQENQISQLNSFFAAIEKIHLAKSKYETSKKLLEKYRYSKKHDEIYSLTQTDSVSYFNLINEFQKSFKFDANSLVFKALILSSNNEQKVTSYTNLLPKLKRILSNILAQLVIDISKDEIISEEISIKQEGEELLEDPDQVLTLEEAWTKVKLILQAEYPESSSEVIDISNDIIVHFLKPNLIFQKEITESRQNEAINKVPISRGIVLENEKIVDANTKITPEIFRKLESLSKERARRTNIRGGLRTSLPLIGDPIIFLGQIALVGIILSFFITFLLTYRPNIIKDHKMIVLIGIIFIMQSILAFIFVENFNISEYSIPITMAAMTLTILFDSRVAFIGTGTLSILIG
;
A
#
# COMPACT_ATOMS: atom_id res chain seq x y z
N MET A 1 66.09 -48.06 -48.79
CA MET A 1 65.58 -48.09 -50.18
C MET A 1 64.27 -47.31 -50.18
N ASN A 2 64.27 -46.16 -50.84
CA ASN A 2 63.16 -45.20 -50.89
C ASN A 2 61.92 -45.79 -51.56
N PHE A 3 60.74 -45.52 -51.00
CA PHE A 3 59.60 -44.99 -51.77
C PHE A 3 58.63 -44.31 -50.80
N PHE A 4 58.74 -42.97 -50.74
CA PHE A 4 57.70 -42.10 -50.20
C PHE A 4 56.46 -42.24 -51.10
N SER A 5 55.31 -42.58 -50.52
CA SER A 5 54.01 -42.29 -51.11
C SER A 5 53.20 -41.48 -50.11
N GLN A 6 53.02 -40.20 -50.45
CA GLN A 6 52.22 -39.23 -49.72
C GLN A 6 50.76 -39.67 -49.67
N LYS A 7 50.20 -39.74 -48.45
CA LYS A 7 48.76 -39.52 -48.26
C LYS A 7 48.52 -38.85 -46.91
N SER A 8 48.87 -37.56 -46.82
CA SER A 8 48.56 -36.75 -45.64
C SER A 8 47.16 -36.13 -45.74
N HIS A 9 46.43 -36.30 -44.64
CA HIS A 9 45.48 -35.37 -44.02
C HIS A 9 44.53 -34.51 -44.88
N ASN A 10 43.25 -34.91 -44.92
CA ASN A 10 42.15 -33.96 -45.19
C ASN A 10 40.81 -34.22 -44.45
N LYS A 11 40.78 -35.08 -43.42
CA LYS A 11 39.52 -35.41 -42.70
C LYS A 11 39.11 -34.51 -41.49
N PRO A 12 39.98 -33.74 -40.80
CA PRO A 12 39.50 -32.90 -39.68
C PRO A 12 38.83 -31.58 -40.12
N LYS A 13 39.02 -31.13 -41.38
CA LYS A 13 38.45 -29.86 -41.88
C LYS A 13 36.94 -29.95 -42.19
N GLN A 14 36.43 -31.12 -42.59
CA GLN A 14 35.00 -31.28 -42.96
C GLN A 14 34.05 -31.26 -41.75
N HIS A 15 34.39 -31.93 -40.64
CA HIS A 15 33.55 -31.91 -39.43
C HIS A 15 33.52 -30.53 -38.75
N PHE A 16 34.63 -29.79 -38.78
CA PHE A 16 34.71 -28.45 -38.22
C PHE A 16 33.90 -27.43 -39.03
N GLN A 17 33.89 -27.53 -40.37
CA GLN A 17 33.05 -26.69 -41.23
C GLN A 17 31.55 -26.98 -41.07
N LYS A 18 31.17 -28.26 -40.89
CA LYS A 18 29.75 -28.65 -40.69
C LYS A 18 29.20 -28.12 -39.36
N ARG A 19 30.00 -28.15 -38.28
CA ARG A 19 29.63 -27.55 -36.98
C ARG A 19 29.51 -26.01 -37.03
N LYS A 20 30.40 -25.32 -37.76
CA LYS A 20 30.31 -23.86 -37.95
C LYS A 20 29.04 -23.44 -38.71
N LYS A 21 28.64 -24.19 -39.74
CA LYS A 21 27.39 -23.93 -40.47
C LYS A 21 26.14 -24.12 -39.59
N ALA A 22 26.09 -25.19 -38.79
CA ALA A 22 24.96 -25.43 -37.89
C ALA A 22 24.81 -24.34 -36.80
N SER A 23 25.93 -23.88 -36.23
CA SER A 23 25.94 -22.77 -35.27
C SER A 23 25.39 -21.46 -35.86
N LEU A 24 25.56 -21.24 -37.16
CA LEU A 24 25.09 -20.03 -37.84
C LEU A 24 23.57 -20.02 -38.02
N PHE A 25 23.00 -21.16 -38.41
CA PHE A 25 21.54 -21.29 -38.52
C PHE A 25 20.85 -21.13 -37.18
N LEU A 26 21.43 -21.67 -36.11
CA LEU A 26 20.93 -21.50 -34.75
C LEU A 26 20.97 -20.03 -34.31
N LEU A 27 22.06 -19.32 -34.62
CA LEU A 27 22.18 -17.88 -34.35
C LEU A 27 21.10 -17.07 -35.10
N GLY A 28 20.88 -17.36 -36.39
CA GLY A 28 19.83 -16.72 -37.18
C GLY A 28 18.43 -16.94 -36.60
N PHE A 29 18.14 -18.18 -36.16
CA PHE A 29 16.87 -18.49 -35.50
C PHE A 29 16.67 -17.73 -34.19
N ILE A 30 17.72 -17.59 -33.36
CA ILE A 30 17.67 -16.78 -32.14
C ILE A 30 17.37 -15.31 -32.46
N ILE A 31 17.99 -14.74 -33.49
CA ILE A 31 17.74 -13.35 -33.91
C ILE A 31 16.28 -13.19 -34.36
N ILE A 32 15.77 -14.10 -35.19
CA ILE A 32 14.37 -14.09 -35.62
C ILE A 32 13.43 -14.17 -34.42
N PHE A 33 13.71 -15.08 -33.48
CA PHE A 33 12.90 -15.26 -32.28
C PHE A 33 12.89 -14.01 -31.39
N LEU A 34 14.05 -13.39 -31.17
CA LEU A 34 14.17 -12.18 -30.35
C LEU A 34 13.46 -10.99 -31.01
N ILE A 35 13.55 -10.84 -32.33
CA ILE A 35 12.83 -9.79 -33.06
C ILE A 35 11.33 -10.06 -33.01
N ALA A 36 10.88 -11.30 -33.22
CA ALA A 36 9.46 -11.64 -33.15
C ALA A 36 8.85 -11.34 -31.77
N LEU A 37 9.63 -11.43 -30.69
CA LEU A 37 9.18 -11.08 -29.33
C LEU A 37 8.86 -9.57 -29.17
N THR A 38 9.42 -8.71 -30.02
CA THR A 38 9.17 -7.26 -30.00
C THR A 38 7.90 -6.85 -30.76
N PHE A 39 7.26 -7.76 -31.50
CA PHE A 39 6.03 -7.43 -32.23
C PHE A 39 4.86 -7.23 -31.25
N PRO A 40 3.98 -6.24 -31.52
CA PRO A 40 2.85 -5.95 -30.65
C PRO A 40 1.95 -7.17 -30.54
N LYS A 41 1.64 -7.54 -29.29
CA LYS A 41 0.75 -8.65 -28.96
C LYS A 41 -0.68 -8.14 -29.05
N ASN A 42 -1.13 -7.80 -30.25
CA ASN A 42 -2.47 -7.24 -30.39
C ASN A 42 -3.49 -8.24 -29.83
N ARG A 43 -4.23 -7.80 -28.81
CA ARG A 43 -5.54 -8.34 -28.49
C ARG A 43 -6.37 -8.06 -29.72
N TYR A 44 -6.59 -9.05 -30.56
CA TYR A 44 -7.61 -8.94 -31.60
C TYR A 44 -8.94 -8.77 -30.87
N SER A 45 -9.32 -7.53 -30.57
CA SER A 45 -10.69 -7.20 -30.25
C SER A 45 -11.43 -7.46 -31.55
N GLU A 46 -12.12 -8.59 -31.59
CA GLU A 46 -12.93 -9.04 -32.73
C GLU A 46 -13.88 -7.92 -33.21
N PHE A 47 -14.23 -7.02 -32.29
CA PHE A 47 -14.91 -5.76 -32.55
C PHE A 47 -13.93 -4.58 -32.40
N SER A 48 -13.46 -4.03 -33.52
CA SER A 48 -12.60 -2.82 -33.56
C SER A 48 -13.44 -1.55 -33.65
N TYR A 49 -14.40 -1.41 -32.73
CA TYR A 49 -15.31 -0.27 -32.70
C TYR A 49 -15.01 0.64 -31.52
N LYS A 50 -15.07 1.96 -31.74
CA LYS A 50 -15.01 3.00 -30.72
C LYS A 50 -16.39 3.63 -30.50
N ILE A 51 -16.53 4.36 -29.40
CA ILE A 51 -17.71 5.18 -29.14
C ILE A 51 -17.86 6.19 -30.28
N ASN A 52 -19.08 6.32 -30.80
CA ASN A 52 -19.44 7.11 -31.99
C ASN A 52 -19.12 6.49 -33.36
N ASP A 53 -18.48 5.32 -33.42
CA ASP A 53 -18.34 4.60 -34.70
C ASP A 53 -19.69 4.08 -35.19
N VAL A 54 -19.77 3.78 -36.48
CA VAL A 54 -20.94 3.19 -37.14
C VAL A 54 -20.65 1.71 -37.42
N THR A 55 -21.56 0.83 -36.99
CA THR A 55 -21.45 -0.62 -37.20
C THR A 55 -21.60 -1.00 -38.67
N ARG A 56 -20.83 -1.99 -39.12
CA ARG A 56 -20.91 -2.51 -40.51
C ARG A 56 -21.96 -3.62 -40.65
N GLU A 57 -22.21 -4.35 -39.58
CA GLU A 57 -23.10 -5.51 -39.55
C GLU A 57 -23.86 -5.58 -38.22
N THR A 58 -24.97 -6.31 -38.23
CA THR A 58 -25.77 -6.58 -37.03
C THR A 58 -25.02 -7.57 -36.14
N ILE A 59 -24.85 -7.21 -34.87
CA ILE A 59 -24.16 -8.06 -33.88
C ILE A 59 -25.20 -8.63 -32.92
N ILE A 60 -25.25 -9.96 -32.85
CA ILE A 60 -26.14 -10.73 -31.99
C ILE A 60 -25.30 -11.51 -30.98
N ALA A 61 -25.79 -11.61 -29.74
CA ALA A 61 -25.14 -12.36 -28.68
C ALA A 61 -25.11 -13.86 -29.00
N PRO A 62 -23.93 -14.50 -29.06
CA PRO A 62 -23.80 -15.92 -29.37
C PRO A 62 -24.03 -16.86 -28.17
N PHE A 63 -24.13 -16.32 -26.95
CA PHE A 63 -24.33 -17.02 -25.69
C PHE A 63 -24.64 -15.99 -24.59
N ASP A 64 -25.09 -16.45 -23.42
CA ASP A 64 -25.29 -15.59 -22.25
C ASP A 64 -23.96 -15.04 -21.70
N PHE A 65 -23.88 -13.72 -21.49
CA PHE A 65 -22.72 -13.09 -20.86
C PHE A 65 -23.09 -11.89 -19.98
N PRO A 66 -22.34 -11.66 -18.87
CA PRO A 66 -22.56 -10.51 -18.02
C PRO A 66 -22.06 -9.21 -18.65
N ILE A 67 -22.81 -8.13 -18.48
CA ILE A 67 -22.35 -6.77 -18.82
C ILE A 67 -21.46 -6.28 -17.68
N LEU A 68 -20.16 -6.27 -17.90
CA LEU A 68 -19.17 -5.88 -16.89
C LEU A 68 -19.24 -4.37 -16.61
N LYS A 69 -19.17 -4.00 -15.33
CA LYS A 69 -19.02 -2.61 -14.93
C LYS A 69 -17.63 -2.10 -15.33
N ASN A 70 -17.54 -0.83 -15.70
CA ASN A 70 -16.25 -0.16 -15.85
C ASN A 70 -15.55 -0.09 -14.47
N GLU A 71 -14.22 -0.14 -14.46
CA GLU A 71 -13.39 -0.10 -13.25
C GLU A 71 -13.74 1.10 -12.36
N LYS A 72 -13.93 2.30 -12.93
CA LYS A 72 -14.32 3.50 -12.16
C LYS A 72 -15.70 3.38 -11.49
N ASN A 73 -16.65 2.64 -12.10
CA ASN A 73 -17.97 2.44 -11.48
C ASN A 73 -17.88 1.35 -10.42
N LEU A 74 -17.21 0.23 -10.72
CA LEU A 74 -17.01 -0.85 -9.76
C LEU A 74 -16.28 -0.38 -8.49
N GLN A 75 -15.28 0.49 -8.65
CA GLN A 75 -14.54 1.08 -7.54
C GLN A 75 -15.44 1.97 -6.67
N ARG A 76 -16.30 2.79 -7.29
CA ARG A 76 -17.29 3.59 -6.57
C ARG A 76 -18.29 2.73 -5.81
N ASP A 77 -18.82 1.69 -6.44
CA ASP A 77 -19.75 0.75 -5.78
C ASP A 77 -19.09 0.04 -4.58
N ARG A 78 -17.77 -0.23 -4.65
CA ARG A 78 -16.99 -0.79 -3.53
C ARG A 78 -16.75 0.22 -2.41
N GLU A 79 -16.42 1.46 -2.75
CA GLU A 79 -16.26 2.54 -1.78
C GLU A 79 -17.58 2.82 -1.05
N GLU A 80 -18.71 2.85 -1.77
CA GLU A 80 -20.04 2.97 -1.19
C GLU A 80 -20.39 1.77 -0.29
N ALA A 81 -20.06 0.54 -0.73
CA ALA A 81 -20.25 -0.64 0.11
C ALA A 81 -19.42 -0.58 1.40
N LEU A 82 -18.20 -0.04 1.36
CA LEU A 82 -17.36 0.14 2.55
C LEU A 82 -17.94 1.15 3.54
N LYS A 83 -18.54 2.25 3.06
CA LYS A 83 -19.21 3.24 3.92
C LYS A 83 -20.38 2.65 4.70
N ASN A 84 -21.05 1.67 4.11
CA ASN A 84 -22.18 0.97 4.71
C ASN A 84 -21.78 -0.16 5.67
N VAL A 85 -20.47 -0.42 5.88
CA VAL A 85 -20.00 -1.43 6.82
C VAL A 85 -19.52 -0.74 8.10
N PRO A 86 -20.28 -0.84 9.21
CA PRO A 86 -19.91 -0.18 10.45
C PRO A 86 -18.59 -0.69 11.02
N PHE A 87 -17.75 0.23 11.48
CA PHE A 87 -16.54 -0.09 12.25
C PHE A 87 -16.93 -0.71 13.58
N VAL A 88 -16.31 -1.82 13.94
CA VAL A 88 -16.68 -2.58 15.13
C VAL A 88 -15.80 -2.19 16.30
N PHE A 89 -16.43 -1.83 17.41
CA PHE A 89 -15.78 -1.53 18.66
C PHE A 89 -16.32 -2.42 19.78
N ILE A 90 -15.48 -2.73 20.76
CA ILE A 90 -15.87 -3.40 22.00
C ILE A 90 -15.69 -2.45 23.15
N GLN A 91 -16.74 -2.28 23.95
CA GLN A 91 -16.67 -1.47 25.16
C GLN A 91 -15.91 -2.22 26.26
N ASP A 92 -14.83 -1.63 26.76
CA ASP A 92 -14.14 -2.13 27.96
C ASP A 92 -14.72 -1.49 29.22
N ILE A 93 -15.71 -2.17 29.79
CA ILE A 93 -16.40 -1.75 31.01
C ILE A 93 -15.42 -1.62 32.19
N LYS A 94 -14.36 -2.44 32.23
CA LYS A 94 -13.39 -2.44 33.33
C LYS A 94 -12.47 -1.23 33.29
N THR A 95 -12.30 -0.60 32.13
CA THR A 95 -11.40 0.56 32.02
C THR A 95 -11.86 1.69 32.94
N GLN A 96 -13.16 1.99 33.00
CA GLN A 96 -13.66 3.04 33.90
C GLN A 96 -13.37 2.73 35.37
N GLU A 97 -13.70 1.53 35.84
CA GLU A 97 -13.43 1.11 37.22
C GLU A 97 -11.93 1.19 37.55
N ASN A 98 -11.09 0.72 36.62
CA ASN A 98 -9.64 0.74 36.76
C ASN A 98 -9.09 2.17 36.83
N GLN A 99 -9.51 3.08 35.94
CA GLN A 99 -9.01 4.47 35.96
C GLN A 99 -9.44 5.21 37.24
N ILE A 100 -10.66 4.98 37.70
CA ILE A 100 -11.17 5.55 38.95
C ILE A 100 -10.40 5.00 40.16
N SER A 101 -10.09 3.71 40.18
CA SER A 101 -9.28 3.07 41.23
C SER A 101 -7.84 3.62 41.25
N GLN A 102 -7.24 3.81 40.07
CA GLN A 102 -5.90 4.40 39.92
C GLN A 102 -5.87 5.85 40.41
N LEU A 103 -6.90 6.64 40.09
CA LEU A 103 -7.05 8.01 40.59
C LEU A 103 -7.14 8.06 42.12
N ASN A 104 -7.91 7.16 42.75
CA ASN A 104 -7.98 7.09 44.21
C ASN A 104 -6.62 6.73 44.82
N SER A 105 -5.92 5.76 44.22
CA SER A 105 -4.60 5.32 44.67
C SER A 105 -3.56 6.46 44.56
N PHE A 106 -3.66 7.27 43.51
CA PHE A 106 -2.85 8.46 43.30
C PHE A 106 -3.01 9.48 44.43
N PHE A 107 -4.25 9.85 44.75
CA PHE A 107 -4.51 10.80 45.85
C PHE A 107 -4.12 10.24 47.22
N ALA A 108 -4.32 8.95 47.47
CA ALA A 108 -3.88 8.30 48.70
C ALA A 108 -2.33 8.31 48.85
N ALA A 109 -1.60 8.16 47.74
CA ALA A 109 -0.15 8.27 47.75
C ALA A 109 0.32 9.72 48.04
N ILE A 110 -0.36 10.72 47.47
CA ILE A 110 -0.10 12.14 47.76
C ILE A 110 -0.31 12.43 49.25
N GLU A 111 -1.40 11.95 49.83
CA GLU A 111 -1.70 12.14 51.26
C GLU A 111 -0.60 11.54 52.15
N LYS A 112 -0.14 10.32 51.85
CA LYS A 112 1.00 9.70 52.55
C LYS A 112 2.27 10.55 52.45
N ILE A 113 2.55 11.12 51.28
CA ILE A 113 3.70 12.00 51.07
C ILE A 113 3.56 13.28 51.90
N HIS A 114 2.37 13.90 51.94
CA HIS A 114 2.11 15.08 52.76
C HIS A 114 2.32 14.81 54.25
N LEU A 115 1.81 13.68 54.74
CA LEU A 115 2.00 13.26 56.12
C LEU A 115 3.48 13.03 56.45
N ALA A 116 4.22 12.36 55.56
CA ALA A 116 5.65 12.14 55.73
C ALA A 116 6.45 13.46 55.68
N LYS A 117 6.09 14.39 54.79
CA LYS A 117 6.68 15.73 54.71
C LYS A 117 6.45 16.51 56.00
N SER A 118 5.23 16.50 56.53
CA SER A 118 4.88 17.20 57.77
C SER A 118 5.69 16.66 58.97
N LYS A 119 5.86 15.33 59.06
CA LYS A 119 6.73 14.70 60.07
C LYS A 119 8.17 15.15 59.94
N TYR A 120 8.73 15.11 58.72
CA TYR A 120 10.09 15.56 58.43
C TYR A 120 10.31 17.04 58.76
N GLU A 121 9.39 17.93 58.38
CA GLU A 121 9.50 19.36 58.72
C GLU A 121 9.41 19.60 60.24
N THR A 122 8.60 18.79 60.94
CA THR A 122 8.49 18.86 62.40
C THR A 122 9.77 18.39 63.07
N SER A 123 10.33 17.24 62.66
CA SER A 123 11.60 16.74 63.21
C SER A 123 12.78 17.65 62.87
N LYS A 124 12.80 18.26 61.68
CA LYS A 124 13.78 19.30 61.31
C LYS A 124 13.69 20.53 62.21
N LYS A 125 12.49 21.06 62.48
CA LYS A 125 12.30 22.18 63.44
C LYS A 125 12.75 21.81 64.85
N LEU A 126 12.49 20.57 65.29
CA LEU A 126 12.98 20.06 66.58
C LEU A 126 14.51 19.97 66.59
N LEU A 127 15.13 19.48 65.51
CA LEU A 127 16.58 19.37 65.39
C LEU A 127 17.25 20.73 65.55
N GLU A 128 16.70 21.77 64.92
CA GLU A 128 17.17 23.15 65.08
C GLU A 128 17.01 23.66 66.52
N LYS A 129 15.84 23.42 67.13
CA LYS A 129 15.54 23.84 68.51
C LYS A 129 16.44 23.18 69.56
N TYR A 130 16.80 21.91 69.37
CA TYR A 130 17.53 21.09 70.34
C TYR A 130 19.02 20.89 69.98
N ARG A 131 19.56 21.72 69.07
CA ARG A 131 20.92 21.63 68.52
C ARG A 131 22.05 21.55 69.57
N TYR A 132 21.86 22.17 70.73
CA TYR A 132 22.83 22.20 71.83
C TYR A 132 22.41 21.39 73.06
N SER A 133 21.41 20.51 72.92
CA SER A 133 20.87 19.71 74.03
C SER A 133 21.43 18.28 74.03
N LYS A 134 21.35 17.59 75.18
CA LYS A 134 21.69 16.16 75.29
C LYS A 134 20.82 15.23 74.42
N LYS A 135 19.68 15.72 73.91
CA LYS A 135 18.76 14.96 73.04
C LYS A 135 19.07 15.12 71.54
N HIS A 136 20.16 15.80 71.19
CA HIS A 136 20.50 16.09 69.79
C HIS A 136 20.61 14.82 68.93
N ASP A 137 21.36 13.82 69.39
CA ASP A 137 21.63 12.60 68.61
C ASP A 137 20.35 11.79 68.33
N GLU A 138 19.44 11.72 69.32
CA GLU A 138 18.13 11.09 69.19
C GLU A 138 17.27 11.79 68.12
N ILE A 139 17.18 13.13 68.19
CA ILE A 139 16.39 13.93 67.24
C ILE A 139 17.03 13.92 65.84
N TYR A 140 18.36 13.88 65.77
CA TYR A 140 19.09 13.76 64.50
C TYR A 140 18.76 12.44 63.80
N SER A 141 18.81 11.32 64.54
CA SER A 141 18.44 10.00 64.00
C SER A 141 16.97 9.98 63.55
N LEU A 142 16.05 10.52 64.35
CA LEU A 142 14.63 10.66 63.95
C LEU A 142 14.48 11.46 62.65
N THR A 143 15.17 12.59 62.54
CA THR A 143 15.12 13.47 61.36
C THR A 143 15.65 12.76 60.11
N GLN A 144 16.72 11.96 60.25
CA GLN A 144 17.24 11.14 59.15
C GLN A 144 16.21 10.09 58.71
N THR A 145 15.58 9.38 59.65
CA THR A 145 14.56 8.37 59.35
C THR A 145 13.34 8.99 58.65
N ASP A 146 12.87 10.15 59.12
CA ASP A 146 11.76 10.87 58.49
C ASP A 146 12.13 11.33 57.08
N SER A 147 13.34 11.86 56.89
CA SER A 147 13.84 12.29 55.57
C SER A 147 13.90 11.14 54.57
N VAL A 148 14.40 9.98 54.98
CA VAL A 148 14.49 8.78 54.12
C VAL A 148 13.09 8.26 53.78
N SER A 149 12.19 8.24 54.77
CA SER A 149 10.80 7.81 54.57
C SER A 149 10.07 8.70 53.56
N TYR A 150 10.20 10.03 53.70
CA TYR A 150 9.64 10.99 52.76
C TYR A 150 10.21 10.83 51.35
N PHE A 151 11.54 10.70 51.21
CA PHE A 151 12.20 10.54 49.91
C PHE A 151 11.81 9.22 49.22
N ASN A 152 11.70 8.12 49.97
CA ASN A 152 11.27 6.83 49.43
C ASN A 152 9.85 6.87 48.87
N LEU A 153 8.92 7.53 49.56
CA LEU A 153 7.54 7.68 49.09
C LEU A 153 7.46 8.51 47.79
N ILE A 154 8.28 9.55 47.65
CA ILE A 154 8.36 10.33 46.41
C ILE A 154 8.85 9.46 45.25
N ASN A 155 9.91 8.66 45.47
CA ASN A 155 10.46 7.78 44.44
C ASN A 155 9.45 6.69 44.04
N GLU A 156 8.75 6.10 45.01
CA GLU A 156 7.71 5.11 44.76
C GLU A 156 6.55 5.70 43.95
N PHE A 157 6.14 6.93 44.28
CA PHE A 157 5.10 7.65 43.55
C PHE A 157 5.50 7.92 42.10
N GLN A 158 6.70 8.46 41.86
CA GLN A 158 7.21 8.71 40.52
C GLN A 158 7.29 7.42 39.69
N LYS A 159 7.74 6.32 40.31
CA LYS A 159 7.83 5.01 39.67
C LYS A 159 6.46 4.44 39.31
N SER A 160 5.47 4.58 40.20
CA SER A 160 4.14 3.97 40.04
C SER A 160 3.26 4.72 39.06
N PHE A 161 3.28 6.05 39.09
CA PHE A 161 2.39 6.89 38.29
C PHE A 161 3.09 7.57 37.09
N LYS A 162 4.41 7.45 36.95
CA LYS A 162 5.17 7.98 35.79
C LYS A 162 4.96 9.48 35.52
N PHE A 163 4.67 10.27 36.54
CA PHE A 163 4.65 11.74 36.43
C PHE A 163 6.07 12.29 36.33
N ASP A 164 6.27 13.27 35.44
CA ASP A 164 7.53 14.03 35.38
C ASP A 164 7.70 14.83 36.68
N ALA A 165 8.91 14.77 37.27
CA ALA A 165 9.31 15.57 38.41
C ALA A 165 9.19 17.09 38.14
N ASN A 166 9.26 17.49 36.88
CA ASN A 166 9.13 18.89 36.46
C ASN A 166 7.68 19.33 36.17
N SER A 167 6.72 18.40 36.19
CA SER A 167 5.30 18.70 35.92
C SER A 167 4.71 19.70 36.93
N LEU A 168 3.72 20.48 36.48
CA LEU A 168 2.97 21.38 37.37
C LEU A 168 2.30 20.60 38.50
N VAL A 169 1.76 19.43 38.20
CA VAL A 169 1.18 18.49 39.17
C VAL A 169 2.18 18.15 40.28
N PHE A 170 3.39 17.72 39.94
CA PHE A 170 4.41 17.36 40.94
C PHE A 170 4.83 18.57 41.78
N LYS A 171 5.07 19.72 41.16
CA LYS A 171 5.46 20.94 41.88
C LYS A 171 4.38 21.45 42.81
N ALA A 172 3.14 21.50 42.36
CA ALA A 172 2.04 22.06 43.12
C ALA A 172 1.58 21.11 44.24
N LEU A 173 1.42 19.82 43.92
CA LEU A 173 0.90 18.84 44.86
C LEU A 173 1.99 18.35 45.82
N ILE A 174 3.21 18.05 45.37
CA ILE A 174 4.24 17.48 46.25
C ILE A 174 5.13 18.57 46.87
N LEU A 175 5.66 19.49 46.07
CA LEU A 175 6.66 20.46 46.53
C LEU A 175 6.04 21.66 47.27
N SER A 176 4.89 22.21 46.83
CA SER A 176 4.32 23.46 47.39
C SER A 176 3.51 23.31 48.69
N SER A 177 3.39 22.11 49.25
CA SER A 177 2.58 21.80 50.45
C SER A 177 3.15 22.36 51.77
N ASN A 178 3.30 23.68 51.89
CA ASN A 178 3.76 24.34 53.13
C ASN A 178 2.63 24.98 53.95
N ASN A 179 1.38 25.01 53.45
CA ASN A 179 0.21 25.53 54.17
C ASN A 179 -0.83 24.42 54.39
N GLU A 180 -1.28 24.26 55.64
CA GLU A 180 -2.38 23.34 56.04
C GLU A 180 -3.69 23.62 55.27
N GLN A 181 -3.90 24.87 54.83
CA GLN A 181 -5.02 25.29 53.96
C GLN A 181 -4.93 24.75 52.52
N LYS A 182 -3.73 24.41 52.01
CA LYS A 182 -3.59 23.79 50.68
C LYS A 182 -3.88 22.29 50.72
N VAL A 183 -3.53 21.60 51.81
CA VAL A 183 -3.79 20.16 51.99
C VAL A 183 -5.29 19.86 52.01
N THR A 184 -6.08 20.71 52.67
CA THR A 184 -7.55 20.66 52.69
C THR A 184 -8.19 21.01 51.33
N SER A 185 -7.47 21.67 50.43
CA SER A 185 -7.95 21.95 49.07
C SER A 185 -7.87 20.72 48.15
N TYR A 186 -6.92 19.80 48.39
CA TYR A 186 -6.72 18.62 47.54
C TYR A 186 -7.69 17.47 47.85
N THR A 187 -8.14 17.34 49.09
CA THR A 187 -9.19 16.39 49.47
C THR A 187 -10.53 16.73 48.83
N ASN A 188 -10.79 18.02 48.59
CA ASN A 188 -11.98 18.50 47.87
C ASN A 188 -11.88 18.36 46.34
N LEU A 189 -10.67 18.11 45.80
CA LEU A 189 -10.46 17.94 44.36
C LEU A 189 -10.79 16.52 43.89
N LEU A 190 -10.44 15.48 44.65
CA LEU A 190 -10.67 14.08 44.24
C LEU A 190 -12.14 13.80 43.85
N PRO A 191 -13.17 14.17 44.65
CA PRO A 191 -14.56 13.93 44.27
C PRO A 191 -14.96 14.64 42.97
N LYS A 192 -14.43 15.85 42.74
CA LYS A 192 -14.67 16.63 41.52
C LYS A 192 -14.05 15.95 40.30
N LEU A 193 -12.76 15.60 40.38
CA LEU A 193 -12.05 14.94 39.28
C LEU A 193 -12.64 13.57 38.97
N LYS A 194 -13.02 12.80 40.01
CA LYS A 194 -13.68 11.49 39.86
C LYS A 194 -14.99 11.61 39.08
N ARG A 195 -15.81 12.63 39.38
CA ARG A 195 -17.06 12.90 38.66
C ARG A 195 -16.78 13.27 37.20
N ILE A 196 -15.84 14.18 36.93
CA ILE A 196 -15.52 14.59 35.56
C ILE A 196 -14.99 13.41 34.76
N LEU A 197 -14.05 12.64 35.31
CA LEU A 197 -13.50 11.45 34.65
C LEU A 197 -14.59 10.42 34.34
N SER A 198 -15.50 10.18 35.28
CA SER A 198 -16.64 9.27 35.07
C SER A 198 -17.59 9.78 33.99
N ASN A 199 -17.88 11.09 33.97
CA ASN A 199 -18.77 11.70 32.98
C ASN A 199 -18.18 11.64 31.56
N ILE A 200 -16.87 11.79 31.42
CA ILE A 200 -16.19 11.68 30.12
C ILE A 200 -16.16 10.23 29.64
N LEU A 201 -15.79 9.28 30.51
CA LEU A 201 -15.75 7.87 30.16
C LEU A 201 -17.15 7.29 29.85
N ALA A 202 -18.20 7.84 30.46
CA ALA A 202 -19.58 7.48 30.13
C ALA A 202 -20.00 7.86 28.70
N GLN A 203 -19.28 8.78 28.05
CA GLN A 203 -19.55 9.20 26.66
C GLN A 203 -18.80 8.39 25.61
N LEU A 204 -18.11 7.32 26.02
CA LEU A 204 -17.34 6.42 25.16
C LEU A 204 -16.20 7.12 24.41
N VAL A 205 -14.97 6.79 24.80
CA VAL A 205 -13.75 7.31 24.19
C VAL A 205 -13.12 6.23 23.32
N ILE A 206 -13.00 6.50 22.02
CA ILE A 206 -12.41 5.59 21.03
C ILE A 206 -10.87 5.65 21.05
N ASP A 207 -10.24 4.56 20.61
CA ASP A 207 -8.78 4.38 20.55
C ASP A 207 -8.16 4.69 19.17
N ILE A 208 -8.97 5.10 18.19
CA ILE A 208 -8.54 5.50 16.85
C ILE A 208 -9.03 6.91 16.50
N SER A 209 -8.44 7.52 15.47
CA SER A 209 -8.93 8.82 14.96
C SER A 209 -10.27 8.65 14.22
N LYS A 210 -11.15 9.66 14.31
CA LYS A 210 -12.38 9.72 13.49
C LYS A 210 -12.09 9.73 11.99
N ASP A 211 -10.94 10.27 11.58
CA ASP A 211 -10.52 10.28 10.16
C ASP A 211 -10.30 8.86 9.59
N GLU A 212 -10.06 7.87 10.45
CA GLU A 212 -9.90 6.47 10.05
C GLU A 212 -11.25 5.76 9.83
N ILE A 213 -12.34 6.32 10.39
CA ILE A 213 -13.69 5.77 10.29
C ILE A 213 -14.29 6.23 8.97
N ILE A 214 -14.25 5.34 7.98
CA ILE A 214 -14.85 5.59 6.66
C ILE A 214 -16.36 5.29 6.63
N SER A 215 -16.89 4.63 7.64
CA SER A 215 -18.29 4.21 7.70
C SER A 215 -19.22 5.31 8.20
N GLU A 216 -20.47 5.28 7.74
CA GLU A 216 -21.50 6.24 8.19
C GLU A 216 -21.94 5.97 9.63
N GLU A 217 -21.86 4.72 10.06
CA GLU A 217 -22.19 4.27 11.42
C GLU A 217 -21.01 3.50 12.04
N ILE A 218 -20.97 3.42 13.36
CA ILE A 218 -20.13 2.50 14.12
C ILE A 218 -21.00 1.45 14.81
N SER A 219 -20.43 0.27 15.00
CA SER A 219 -21.01 -0.83 15.75
C SER A 219 -20.32 -0.95 17.10
N ILE A 220 -21.09 -0.80 18.18
CA ILE A 220 -20.61 -0.92 19.56
C ILE A 220 -21.14 -2.23 20.14
N LYS A 221 -20.23 -3.09 20.55
CA LYS A 221 -20.56 -4.34 21.25
C LYS A 221 -20.49 -4.15 22.75
N GLN A 222 -21.65 -4.31 23.40
CA GLN A 222 -21.82 -4.19 24.84
C GLN A 222 -22.62 -5.39 25.37
N GLU A 223 -22.09 -6.12 26.34
CA GLU A 223 -22.77 -7.25 27.03
C GLU A 223 -23.40 -8.32 26.12
N GLY A 224 -22.90 -8.48 24.88
CA GLY A 224 -23.40 -9.44 23.91
C GLY A 224 -24.43 -8.87 22.94
N GLU A 225 -24.84 -7.62 23.12
CA GLU A 225 -25.63 -6.85 22.16
C GLU A 225 -24.72 -6.03 21.24
N GLU A 226 -25.22 -5.73 20.05
CA GLU A 226 -24.55 -4.91 19.04
C GLU A 226 -25.44 -3.72 18.71
N LEU A 227 -24.99 -2.52 19.06
CA LEU A 227 -25.70 -1.25 18.88
C LEU A 227 -25.04 -0.47 17.73
N LEU A 228 -25.85 0.17 16.89
CA LEU A 228 -25.37 1.05 15.83
C LEU A 228 -25.51 2.50 16.29
N GLU A 229 -24.42 3.25 16.18
CA GLU A 229 -24.34 4.65 16.61
C GLU A 229 -23.63 5.50 15.56
N ASP A 230 -23.87 6.80 15.59
CA ASP A 230 -23.17 7.77 14.75
C ASP A 230 -21.75 8.02 15.33
N PRO A 231 -20.67 7.99 14.51
CA PRO A 231 -19.32 8.34 14.95
C PRO A 231 -19.21 9.67 15.71
N ASP A 232 -20.10 10.63 15.48
CA ASP A 232 -20.12 11.92 16.16
C ASP A 232 -20.63 11.85 17.61
N GLN A 233 -21.31 10.76 18.01
CA GLN A 233 -21.77 10.57 19.39
C GLN A 233 -20.66 10.09 20.34
N VAL A 234 -19.54 9.60 19.80
CA VAL A 234 -18.38 9.16 20.58
C VAL A 234 -17.26 10.21 20.55
N LEU A 235 -16.34 10.13 21.50
CA LEU A 235 -15.23 11.06 21.62
C LEU A 235 -13.91 10.40 21.21
N THR A 236 -13.07 11.12 20.46
CA THR A 236 -11.63 10.77 20.42
C THR A 236 -10.96 11.14 21.73
N LEU A 237 -9.74 10.64 21.94
CA LEU A 237 -8.96 10.99 23.12
C LEU A 237 -8.65 12.51 23.18
N GLU A 238 -8.37 13.13 22.03
CA GLU A 238 -8.09 14.57 21.90
C GLU A 238 -9.34 15.43 22.14
N GLU A 239 -10.49 15.01 21.61
CA GLU A 239 -11.78 15.65 21.87
C GLU A 239 -12.12 15.56 23.36
N ALA A 240 -11.88 14.41 23.98
CA ALA A 240 -12.12 14.20 25.39
C ALA A 240 -11.21 15.09 26.27
N TRP A 241 -9.92 15.27 25.93
CA TRP A 241 -9.04 16.23 26.62
C TRP A 241 -9.54 17.66 26.51
N THR A 242 -9.97 18.06 25.32
CA THR A 242 -10.54 19.40 25.08
C THR A 242 -11.80 19.60 25.93
N LYS A 243 -12.68 18.60 25.96
CA LYS A 243 -13.92 18.61 26.74
C LYS A 243 -13.66 18.69 28.25
N VAL A 244 -12.65 17.97 28.76
CA VAL A 244 -12.20 18.06 30.17
C VAL A 244 -11.84 19.50 30.53
N LYS A 245 -11.03 20.16 29.69
CA LYS A 245 -10.61 21.55 29.94
C LYS A 245 -11.80 22.51 29.97
N LEU A 246 -12.76 22.34 29.05
CA LEU A 246 -13.99 23.15 29.01
C LEU A 246 -14.87 22.94 30.25
N ILE A 247 -15.05 21.69 30.69
CA ILE A 247 -15.83 21.37 31.89
C ILE A 247 -15.18 21.99 33.13
N LEU A 248 -13.86 21.89 33.28
CA LEU A 248 -13.13 22.47 34.42
C LEU A 248 -13.28 24.00 34.48
N GLN A 249 -13.21 24.68 33.34
CA GLN A 249 -13.38 26.13 33.26
C GLN A 249 -14.82 26.57 33.56
N ALA A 250 -15.82 25.82 33.08
CA ALA A 250 -17.23 26.14 33.27
C ALA A 250 -17.71 25.87 34.71
N GLU A 251 -17.29 24.76 35.31
CA GLU A 251 -17.76 24.36 36.65
C GLU A 251 -17.02 25.05 37.80
N TYR A 252 -15.80 25.57 37.55
CA TYR A 252 -14.99 26.20 38.59
C TYR A 252 -14.40 27.55 38.15
N PRO A 253 -15.23 28.53 37.76
CA PRO A 253 -14.76 29.83 37.25
C PRO A 253 -13.98 30.65 38.30
N GLU A 254 -14.23 30.43 39.59
CA GLU A 254 -13.52 31.09 40.69
C GLU A 254 -12.19 30.42 41.07
N SER A 255 -11.86 29.26 40.49
CA SER A 255 -10.57 28.60 40.76
C SER A 255 -9.44 29.30 40.01
N SER A 256 -8.25 29.32 40.61
CA SER A 256 -7.07 29.88 39.92
C SER A 256 -6.75 29.06 38.66
N SER A 257 -6.19 29.73 37.64
CA SER A 257 -5.72 29.06 36.41
C SER A 257 -4.83 27.85 36.72
N GLU A 258 -3.97 27.99 37.74
CA GLU A 258 -3.07 26.92 38.17
C GLU A 258 -3.83 25.66 38.64
N VAL A 259 -4.93 25.81 39.40
CA VAL A 259 -5.75 24.67 39.85
C VAL A 259 -6.45 23.99 38.68
N ILE A 260 -6.90 24.75 37.70
CA ILE A 260 -7.54 24.23 36.48
C ILE A 260 -6.52 23.42 35.66
N ASP A 261 -5.32 23.98 35.44
CA ASP A 261 -4.27 23.32 34.67
C ASP A 261 -3.79 22.02 35.35
N ILE A 262 -3.60 22.04 36.68
CA ILE A 262 -3.27 20.83 37.45
C ILE A 262 -4.38 19.78 37.36
N SER A 263 -5.64 20.21 37.50
CA SER A 263 -6.80 19.31 37.42
C SER A 263 -6.90 18.67 36.04
N ASN A 264 -6.65 19.44 34.99
CA ASN A 264 -6.62 18.97 33.61
C ASN A 264 -5.52 17.93 33.42
N ASP A 265 -4.28 18.23 33.84
CA ASP A 265 -3.14 17.31 33.71
C ASP A 265 -3.39 15.97 34.43
N ILE A 266 -4.02 16.00 35.61
CA ILE A 266 -4.40 14.79 36.34
C ILE A 266 -5.42 13.99 35.53
N ILE A 267 -6.53 14.61 35.10
CA ILE A 267 -7.59 13.88 34.38
C ILE A 267 -7.04 13.31 33.07
N VAL A 268 -6.31 14.10 32.28
CA VAL A 268 -5.70 13.68 31.02
C VAL A 268 -4.78 12.47 31.22
N HIS A 269 -4.02 12.43 32.31
CA HIS A 269 -3.15 11.31 32.63
C HIS A 269 -3.90 9.99 32.91
N PHE A 270 -5.06 10.08 33.56
CA PHE A 270 -5.90 8.91 33.87
C PHE A 270 -6.98 8.62 32.82
N LEU A 271 -7.13 9.48 31.81
CA LEU A 271 -8.10 9.28 30.76
C LEU A 271 -7.53 8.30 29.74
N LYS A 272 -8.20 7.15 29.59
CA LYS A 272 -7.89 6.15 28.58
C LYS A 272 -9.13 5.82 27.75
N PRO A 273 -8.96 5.46 26.47
CA PRO A 273 -10.04 4.94 25.65
C PRO A 273 -10.71 3.74 26.33
N ASN A 274 -12.04 3.70 26.29
CA ASN A 274 -12.85 2.59 26.80
C ASN A 274 -13.73 1.96 25.71
N LEU A 275 -13.55 2.38 24.45
CA LEU A 275 -14.17 1.79 23.29
C LEU A 275 -13.07 1.37 22.30
N ILE A 276 -12.82 0.07 22.22
CA ILE A 276 -11.61 -0.49 21.57
C ILE A 276 -11.94 -1.03 20.19
N PHE A 277 -11.27 -0.50 19.17
CA PHE A 277 -11.46 -0.88 17.78
C PHE A 277 -11.09 -2.34 17.53
N GLN A 278 -11.99 -3.07 16.88
CA GLN A 278 -11.79 -4.46 16.46
C GLN A 278 -11.44 -4.50 14.98
N LYS A 279 -10.15 -4.35 14.71
CA LYS A 279 -9.61 -4.32 13.35
C LYS A 279 -9.96 -5.56 12.54
N GLU A 280 -9.72 -6.74 13.10
CA GLU A 280 -9.89 -8.01 12.39
C GLU A 280 -11.36 -8.25 12.01
N ILE A 281 -12.28 -7.93 12.90
CA ILE A 281 -13.72 -8.09 12.67
C ILE A 281 -14.19 -7.09 11.61
N THR A 282 -13.74 -5.85 11.70
CA THR A 282 -14.09 -4.78 10.76
C THR A 282 -13.59 -5.09 9.36
N GLU A 283 -12.30 -5.43 9.22
CA GLU A 283 -11.71 -5.80 7.93
C GLU A 283 -12.36 -7.06 7.34
N SER A 284 -12.72 -8.03 8.17
CA SER A 284 -13.45 -9.22 7.71
C SER A 284 -14.82 -8.85 7.10
N ARG A 285 -15.61 -8.02 7.79
CA ARG A 285 -16.92 -7.54 7.31
C ARG A 285 -16.79 -6.68 6.05
N GLN A 286 -15.78 -5.81 5.99
CA GLN A 286 -15.49 -4.98 4.82
C GLN A 286 -15.14 -5.84 3.59
N ASN A 287 -14.28 -6.84 3.77
CA ASN A 287 -13.93 -7.77 2.71
C ASN A 287 -15.15 -8.58 2.23
N GLU A 288 -16.00 -9.02 3.15
CA GLU A 288 -17.25 -9.69 2.81
C GLU A 288 -18.18 -8.78 1.97
N ALA A 289 -18.33 -7.52 2.36
CA ALA A 289 -19.13 -6.54 1.62
C ALA A 289 -18.56 -6.27 0.23
N ILE A 290 -17.24 -6.05 0.11
CA ILE A 290 -16.56 -5.85 -1.19
C ILE A 290 -16.79 -7.05 -2.12
N ASN A 291 -16.72 -8.27 -1.60
CA ASN A 291 -16.90 -9.50 -2.37
C ASN A 291 -18.35 -9.69 -2.84
N LYS A 292 -19.32 -9.12 -2.13
CA LYS A 292 -20.74 -9.12 -2.52
C LYS A 292 -21.07 -8.06 -3.59
N VAL A 293 -20.19 -7.10 -3.84
CA VAL A 293 -20.43 -6.06 -4.87
C VAL A 293 -20.54 -6.70 -6.26
N PRO A 294 -21.68 -6.55 -6.96
CA PRO A 294 -21.86 -7.14 -8.28
C PRO A 294 -20.87 -6.57 -9.31
N ILE A 295 -20.10 -7.45 -9.95
CA ILE A 295 -19.13 -7.07 -11.00
C ILE A 295 -19.86 -6.70 -12.30
N SER A 296 -21.08 -7.21 -12.49
CA SER A 296 -21.92 -6.94 -13.64
C SER A 296 -23.11 -6.04 -13.30
N ARG A 297 -23.59 -5.29 -14.29
CA ARG A 297 -24.83 -4.51 -14.18
C ARG A 297 -26.06 -5.28 -14.67
N GLY A 298 -25.85 -6.32 -15.46
CA GLY A 298 -26.90 -7.15 -16.04
C GLY A 298 -26.31 -8.30 -16.85
N ILE A 299 -27.16 -9.04 -17.55
CA ILE A 299 -26.79 -10.15 -18.43
C ILE A 299 -27.41 -9.88 -19.79
N VAL A 300 -26.64 -10.10 -20.86
CA VAL A 300 -27.13 -10.18 -22.23
C VAL A 300 -27.38 -11.65 -22.53
N LEU A 301 -28.59 -11.97 -23.00
CA LEU A 301 -28.98 -13.36 -23.27
C LEU A 301 -28.54 -13.81 -24.66
N GLU A 302 -28.40 -15.11 -24.84
CA GLU A 302 -28.18 -15.73 -26.15
C GLU A 302 -29.25 -15.29 -27.14
N ASN A 303 -28.84 -14.99 -28.37
CA ASN A 303 -29.68 -14.47 -29.46
C ASN A 303 -30.25 -13.05 -29.23
N GLU A 304 -29.89 -12.36 -28.15
CA GLU A 304 -30.21 -10.95 -27.98
C GLU A 304 -29.44 -10.11 -29.00
N LYS A 305 -30.15 -9.23 -29.73
CA LYS A 305 -29.53 -8.27 -30.64
C LYS A 305 -28.82 -7.18 -29.83
N ILE A 306 -27.49 -7.09 -29.97
CA ILE A 306 -26.68 -6.09 -29.27
C ILE A 306 -26.74 -4.75 -30.00
N VAL A 307 -26.56 -4.76 -31.32
CA VAL A 307 -26.56 -3.57 -32.16
C VAL A 307 -26.89 -3.93 -33.61
N ASP A 308 -27.59 -3.05 -34.32
CA ASP A 308 -27.95 -3.26 -35.72
C ASP A 308 -26.88 -2.76 -36.68
N ALA A 309 -26.92 -3.17 -37.95
CA ALA A 309 -26.04 -2.65 -38.98
C ALA A 309 -26.30 -1.14 -39.23
N ASN A 310 -25.25 -0.40 -39.56
CA ASN A 310 -25.31 1.05 -39.85
C ASN A 310 -25.83 1.91 -38.69
N THR A 311 -25.66 1.46 -37.44
CA THR A 311 -26.07 2.23 -36.26
C THR A 311 -24.87 2.78 -35.50
N LYS A 312 -25.07 3.93 -34.86
CA LYS A 312 -24.01 4.60 -34.08
C LYS A 312 -23.84 3.94 -32.72
N ILE A 313 -22.60 3.68 -32.33
CA ILE A 313 -22.27 3.01 -31.09
C ILE A 313 -22.38 3.96 -29.90
N THR A 314 -23.33 3.67 -29.01
CA THR A 314 -23.51 4.34 -27.72
C THR A 314 -22.55 3.78 -26.67
N PRO A 315 -22.31 4.49 -25.56
CA PRO A 315 -21.51 3.97 -24.45
C PRO A 315 -22.03 2.64 -23.88
N GLU A 316 -23.34 2.41 -23.92
CA GLU A 316 -23.94 1.14 -23.45
C GLU A 316 -23.63 -0.02 -24.41
N ILE A 317 -23.83 0.19 -25.72
CA ILE A 317 -23.52 -0.80 -26.77
C ILE A 317 -22.03 -1.16 -26.72
N PHE A 318 -21.17 -0.15 -26.60
CA PHE A 318 -19.72 -0.36 -26.46
C PHE A 318 -19.39 -1.29 -25.28
N ARG A 319 -20.07 -1.13 -24.13
CA ARG A 319 -19.85 -1.99 -22.96
C ARG A 319 -20.35 -3.42 -23.16
N LYS A 320 -21.47 -3.62 -23.86
CA LYS A 320 -21.94 -4.95 -24.24
C LYS A 320 -20.91 -5.64 -25.16
N LEU A 321 -20.40 -4.93 -26.18
CA LEU A 321 -19.38 -5.46 -27.11
C LEU A 321 -18.05 -5.78 -26.42
N GLU A 322 -17.59 -4.91 -25.52
CA GLU A 322 -16.37 -5.12 -24.72
C GLU A 322 -16.53 -6.31 -23.75
N SER A 323 -17.69 -6.45 -23.11
CA SER A 323 -17.97 -7.59 -22.24
C SER A 323 -18.05 -8.90 -23.03
N LEU A 324 -18.67 -8.87 -24.22
CA LEU A 324 -18.74 -10.01 -25.12
C LEU A 324 -17.35 -10.46 -25.58
N SER A 325 -16.48 -9.53 -26.00
CA SER A 325 -15.12 -9.87 -26.44
C SER A 325 -14.29 -10.49 -25.31
N LYS A 326 -14.42 -9.96 -24.08
CA LYS A 326 -13.75 -10.49 -22.89
C LYS A 326 -14.25 -11.88 -22.50
N GLU A 327 -15.57 -12.11 -22.51
CA GLU A 327 -16.13 -13.42 -22.18
C GLU A 327 -15.84 -14.47 -23.28
N ARG A 328 -15.84 -14.05 -24.54
CA ARG A 328 -15.43 -14.91 -25.66
C ARG A 328 -13.96 -15.31 -25.53
N ALA A 329 -13.05 -14.38 -25.23
CA ALA A 329 -11.63 -14.67 -24.98
C ALA A 329 -11.44 -15.63 -23.79
N ARG A 330 -12.22 -15.47 -22.73
CA ARG A 330 -12.23 -16.39 -21.58
C ARG A 330 -12.66 -17.79 -22.01
N ARG A 331 -13.74 -17.91 -22.78
CA ARG A 331 -14.27 -19.20 -23.27
C ARG A 331 -13.36 -19.88 -24.30
N THR A 332 -12.68 -19.11 -25.16
CA THR A 332 -11.70 -19.65 -26.12
C THR A 332 -10.47 -20.21 -25.41
N ASN A 333 -10.02 -19.57 -24.32
CA ASN A 333 -8.95 -20.08 -23.47
C ASN A 333 -9.35 -21.38 -22.75
N ILE A 334 -10.62 -21.54 -22.38
CA ILE A 334 -11.13 -22.76 -21.74
C ILE A 334 -11.25 -23.94 -22.73
N ARG A 335 -11.62 -23.70 -24.00
CA ARG A 335 -11.79 -24.76 -25.01
C ARG A 335 -10.49 -25.24 -25.67
N GLY A 336 -9.41 -24.47 -25.60
CA GLY A 336 -8.11 -24.86 -26.17
C GLY A 336 -7.11 -25.21 -25.08
N GLY A 337 -7.05 -26.46 -24.63
CA GLY A 337 -6.09 -26.94 -23.60
C GLY A 337 -4.59 -26.78 -23.93
N LEU A 338 -4.26 -26.25 -25.12
CA LEU A 338 -2.91 -25.89 -25.58
C LEU A 338 -2.71 -24.37 -25.79
N ARG A 339 -3.76 -23.55 -25.63
CA ARG A 339 -3.76 -22.09 -25.81
C ARG A 339 -3.55 -21.36 -24.50
N THR A 340 -2.60 -21.83 -23.69
CA THR A 340 -2.17 -21.06 -22.52
C THR A 340 -1.38 -19.87 -23.03
N SER A 341 -1.95 -18.68 -22.97
CA SER A 341 -1.22 -17.45 -23.27
C SER A 341 -0.05 -17.32 -22.29
N LEU A 342 1.15 -17.72 -22.72
CA LEU A 342 2.36 -17.53 -21.93
C LEU A 342 2.62 -16.02 -21.83
N PRO A 343 2.98 -15.49 -20.64
CA PRO A 343 3.10 -14.05 -20.41
C PRO A 343 4.08 -13.37 -21.39
N LEU A 344 5.09 -14.11 -21.86
CA LEU A 344 6.10 -13.63 -22.79
C LEU A 344 5.74 -13.81 -24.28
N ILE A 345 4.92 -14.79 -24.66
CA ILE A 345 4.78 -15.25 -26.06
C ILE A 345 3.35 -15.03 -26.61
N GLY A 346 2.34 -14.83 -25.74
CA GLY A 346 0.95 -14.71 -26.19
C GLY A 346 0.42 -16.03 -26.74
N ASP A 347 -0.42 -15.98 -27.78
CA ASP A 347 -0.96 -17.18 -28.43
C ASP A 347 0.11 -17.89 -29.28
N PRO A 348 0.42 -19.17 -29.03
CA PRO A 348 1.50 -19.89 -29.73
C PRO A 348 1.37 -19.91 -31.26
N ILE A 349 0.14 -19.92 -31.77
CA ILE A 349 -0.15 -19.94 -33.21
C ILE A 349 0.17 -18.57 -33.84
N ILE A 350 -0.21 -17.49 -33.16
CA ILE A 350 0.05 -16.12 -33.63
C ILE A 350 1.55 -15.87 -33.61
N PHE A 351 2.23 -16.28 -32.54
CA PHE A 351 3.67 -16.15 -32.42
C PHE A 351 4.44 -16.97 -33.47
N LEU A 352 3.97 -18.17 -33.81
CA LEU A 352 4.54 -18.95 -34.90
C LEU A 352 4.39 -18.22 -36.25
N GLY A 353 3.24 -17.57 -36.47
CA GLY A 353 3.02 -16.70 -37.63
C GLY A 353 3.97 -15.49 -37.67
N GLN A 354 4.21 -14.85 -36.53
CA GLN A 354 5.18 -13.74 -36.41
C GLN A 354 6.61 -14.21 -36.72
N ILE A 355 7.04 -15.34 -36.15
CA ILE A 355 8.34 -15.95 -36.47
C ILE A 355 8.45 -16.24 -37.97
N ALA A 356 7.39 -16.80 -38.58
CA ALA A 356 7.39 -17.09 -40.01
C ALA A 356 7.51 -15.81 -40.86
N LEU A 357 6.76 -14.76 -40.52
CA LEU A 357 6.80 -13.47 -41.21
C LEU A 357 8.18 -12.81 -41.09
N VAL A 358 8.71 -12.67 -39.87
CA VAL A 358 10.05 -12.13 -39.62
C VAL A 358 11.11 -12.97 -40.35
N GLY A 359 10.96 -14.30 -40.33
CA GLY A 359 11.82 -15.23 -41.05
C GLY A 359 11.81 -15.00 -42.56
N ILE A 360 10.63 -14.77 -43.17
CA ILE A 360 10.50 -14.47 -44.60
C ILE A 360 11.18 -13.13 -44.94
N ILE A 361 10.94 -12.08 -44.16
CA ILE A 361 11.55 -10.77 -44.38
C ILE A 361 13.08 -10.86 -44.26
N LEU A 362 13.59 -11.45 -43.18
CA LEU A 362 15.03 -11.60 -42.97
C LEU A 362 15.68 -12.57 -43.97
N SER A 363 14.94 -13.53 -44.53
CA SER A 363 15.44 -14.42 -45.58
C SER A 363 15.91 -13.65 -46.81
N PHE A 364 15.22 -12.57 -47.20
CA PHE A 364 15.67 -11.70 -48.30
C PHE A 364 17.01 -11.04 -47.99
N PHE A 365 17.16 -10.50 -46.77
CA PHE A 365 18.40 -9.87 -46.32
C PHE A 365 19.56 -10.88 -46.21
N ILE A 366 19.29 -12.07 -45.67
CA ILE A 366 20.29 -13.15 -45.54
C ILE A 366 20.71 -13.65 -46.91
N THR A 367 19.77 -13.82 -47.86
CA THR A 367 20.08 -14.19 -49.25
C THR A 367 21.00 -13.16 -49.91
N PHE A 368 20.74 -11.86 -49.71
CA PHE A 368 21.62 -10.81 -50.18
C PHE A 368 23.04 -10.93 -49.61
N LEU A 369 23.16 -11.14 -48.30
CA LEU A 369 24.47 -11.32 -47.66
C LEU A 369 25.20 -12.58 -48.16
N LEU A 370 24.49 -13.68 -48.45
CA LEU A 370 25.06 -14.92 -49.00
C LEU A 370 25.63 -14.71 -50.39
N THR A 371 24.91 -14.00 -51.26
CA THR A 371 25.30 -13.81 -52.66
C THR A 371 26.38 -12.73 -52.82
N TYR A 372 26.22 -11.58 -52.16
CA TYR A 372 27.04 -10.40 -52.43
C TYR A 372 28.09 -10.08 -51.36
N ARG A 373 27.94 -10.64 -50.14
CA ARG A 373 28.83 -10.37 -49.00
C ARG A 373 29.18 -11.64 -48.20
N PRO A 374 29.70 -12.70 -48.84
CA PRO A 374 30.00 -13.97 -48.16
C PRO A 374 31.04 -13.84 -47.04
N ASN A 375 31.86 -12.78 -47.05
CA ASN A 375 32.84 -12.50 -45.99
C ASN A 375 32.17 -12.11 -44.66
N ILE A 376 31.05 -11.37 -44.72
CA ILE A 376 30.24 -11.02 -43.54
C ILE A 376 29.64 -12.29 -42.93
N ILE A 377 29.19 -13.22 -43.76
CA ILE A 377 28.56 -14.46 -43.28
C ILE A 377 29.54 -15.47 -42.69
N LYS A 378 30.78 -15.49 -43.20
CA LYS A 378 31.83 -16.38 -42.69
C LYS A 378 32.29 -15.98 -41.28
N ASP A 379 32.17 -14.71 -40.91
CA ASP A 379 32.53 -14.20 -39.59
C ASP A 379 31.30 -14.09 -38.68
N HIS A 380 31.28 -14.88 -37.61
CA HIS A 380 30.17 -14.88 -36.65
C HIS A 380 30.02 -13.52 -35.94
N LYS A 381 31.12 -12.77 -35.74
CA LYS A 381 31.07 -11.48 -35.03
C LYS A 381 30.29 -10.45 -35.83
N MET A 382 30.47 -10.47 -37.15
CA MET A 382 29.80 -9.57 -38.08
C MET A 382 28.29 -9.84 -38.14
N ILE A 383 27.87 -11.11 -38.17
CA ILE A 383 26.44 -11.45 -38.12
C ILE A 383 25.83 -11.08 -36.76
N VAL A 384 26.54 -11.32 -35.65
CA VAL A 384 26.07 -10.92 -34.32
C VAL A 384 25.88 -9.41 -34.25
N LEU A 385 26.82 -8.63 -34.79
CA LEU A 385 26.74 -7.16 -34.82
C LEU A 385 25.51 -6.67 -35.59
N ILE A 386 25.25 -7.25 -36.77
CA ILE A 386 24.04 -6.97 -37.56
C ILE A 386 22.79 -7.36 -36.77
N GLY A 387 22.78 -8.54 -36.13
CA GLY A 387 21.67 -8.99 -35.29
C GLY A 387 21.37 -8.05 -34.14
N ILE A 388 22.41 -7.55 -33.45
CA ILE A 388 22.27 -6.57 -32.37
C ILE A 388 21.64 -5.27 -32.90
N ILE A 389 22.09 -4.76 -34.05
CA ILE A 389 21.52 -3.55 -34.66
C ILE A 389 20.03 -3.74 -34.95
N PHE A 390 19.66 -4.87 -35.54
CA PHE A 390 18.26 -5.17 -35.87
C PHE A 390 17.39 -5.33 -34.62
N ILE A 391 17.88 -6.05 -33.60
CA ILE A 391 17.17 -6.23 -32.33
C ILE A 391 17.02 -4.89 -31.61
N MET A 392 18.10 -4.11 -31.52
CA MET A 392 18.08 -2.79 -30.87
C MET A 392 17.07 -1.86 -31.54
N GLN A 393 17.04 -1.82 -32.88
CA GLN A 393 16.06 -1.02 -33.62
C GLN A 393 14.62 -1.51 -33.39
N SER A 394 14.40 -2.83 -33.32
CA SER A 394 13.08 -3.42 -33.08
C SER A 394 12.59 -3.14 -31.65
N ILE A 395 13.49 -3.18 -30.65
CA ILE A 395 13.17 -2.80 -29.26
C ILE A 395 12.82 -1.31 -29.17
N LEU A 396 13.57 -0.44 -29.85
CA LEU A 396 13.26 0.99 -29.89
C LEU A 396 11.89 1.25 -30.52
N ALA A 397 11.58 0.58 -31.63
CA ALA A 397 10.26 0.64 -32.26
C ALA A 397 9.15 0.22 -31.29
N PHE A 398 9.32 -0.92 -30.60
CA PHE A 398 8.38 -1.41 -29.60
C PHE A 398 8.12 -0.39 -28.48
N ILE A 399 9.17 0.22 -27.91
CA ILE A 399 9.03 1.22 -26.83
C ILE A 399 8.26 2.46 -27.32
N PHE A 400 8.55 2.96 -28.52
CA PHE A 400 7.93 4.17 -29.05
C PHE A 400 6.43 3.99 -29.33
N VAL A 401 6.07 2.83 -29.89
CA VAL A 401 4.68 2.53 -30.27
C VAL A 401 3.83 2.16 -29.05
N GLU A 402 4.31 1.25 -28.19
CA GLU A 402 3.50 0.71 -27.08
C GLU A 402 3.55 1.55 -25.80
N ASN A 403 4.70 2.15 -25.46
CA ASN A 403 4.81 2.91 -24.20
C ASN A 403 4.49 4.39 -24.36
N PHE A 404 4.75 4.98 -25.53
CA PHE A 404 4.63 6.43 -25.75
C PHE A 404 3.51 6.84 -26.71
N ASN A 405 2.82 5.89 -27.37
CA ASN A 405 1.75 6.19 -28.34
C ASN A 405 2.19 7.14 -29.47
N ILE A 406 3.49 7.18 -29.77
CA ILE A 406 4.07 8.06 -30.80
C ILE A 406 3.83 7.41 -32.17
N SER A 407 3.57 8.23 -33.20
CA SER A 407 3.37 7.74 -34.57
C SER A 407 4.58 6.93 -35.07
N GLU A 408 4.30 5.82 -35.75
CA GLU A 408 5.26 4.88 -36.37
C GLU A 408 6.32 5.58 -37.24
N TYR A 409 5.96 6.68 -37.90
CA TYR A 409 6.87 7.48 -38.73
C TYR A 409 7.98 8.21 -37.95
N SER A 410 7.91 8.24 -36.62
CA SER A 410 8.89 8.92 -35.77
C SER A 410 10.06 8.02 -35.38
N ILE A 411 10.03 6.74 -35.75
CA ILE A 411 11.07 5.78 -35.41
C ILE A 411 12.33 6.12 -36.22
N PRO A 412 13.50 6.32 -35.57
CA PRO A 412 14.71 6.80 -36.24
C PRO A 412 15.44 5.66 -36.98
N ILE A 413 14.81 5.09 -38.01
CA ILE A 413 15.36 4.02 -38.86
C ILE A 413 16.68 4.46 -39.54
N THR A 414 16.87 5.77 -39.71
CA THR A 414 18.10 6.40 -40.21
C THR A 414 19.32 6.09 -39.34
N MET A 415 19.16 5.87 -38.02
CA MET A 415 20.26 5.49 -37.14
C MET A 415 20.82 4.11 -37.51
N ALA A 416 19.95 3.15 -37.86
CA ALA A 416 20.39 1.85 -38.34
C ALA A 416 21.15 1.97 -39.67
N ALA A 417 20.70 2.86 -40.58
CA ALA A 417 21.38 3.12 -41.85
C ALA A 417 22.81 3.67 -41.64
N MET A 418 22.97 4.67 -40.76
CA MET A 418 24.29 5.23 -40.43
C MET A 418 25.21 4.18 -39.81
N THR A 419 24.68 3.41 -38.84
CA THR A 419 25.46 2.41 -38.11
C THR A 419 25.91 1.27 -39.02
N LEU A 420 25.03 0.76 -39.88
CA LEU A 420 25.38 -0.26 -40.87
C LEU A 420 26.37 0.26 -41.92
N THR A 421 26.29 1.54 -42.31
CA THR A 421 27.22 2.13 -43.28
C THR A 421 28.63 2.25 -42.70
N ILE A 422 28.74 2.67 -41.44
CA ILE A 422 30.03 2.83 -40.75
C ILE A 422 30.71 1.49 -40.49
N LEU A 423 29.94 0.48 -40.08
CA LEU A 423 30.48 -0.83 -39.69
C LEU A 423 30.72 -1.78 -40.86
N PHE A 424 29.99 -1.59 -41.96
CA PHE A 424 30.05 -2.45 -43.14
C PHE A 424 30.30 -1.61 -44.39
N ASP A 425 29.28 -1.39 -45.21
CA ASP A 425 29.34 -0.56 -46.39
C ASP A 425 27.95 -0.02 -46.74
N SER A 426 27.90 0.91 -47.70
CA SER A 426 26.66 1.55 -48.14
C SER A 426 25.63 0.58 -48.74
N ARG A 427 26.06 -0.56 -49.30
CA ARG A 427 25.14 -1.55 -49.91
C ARG A 427 24.45 -2.39 -48.84
N VAL A 428 25.20 -2.83 -47.84
CA VAL A 428 24.67 -3.54 -46.67
C VAL A 428 23.74 -2.62 -45.88
N ALA A 429 24.11 -1.36 -45.71
CA ALA A 429 23.27 -0.38 -45.06
C ALA A 429 21.96 -0.16 -45.80
N PHE A 430 22.00 0.09 -47.12
CA PHE A 430 20.79 0.32 -47.91
C PHE A 430 19.81 -0.85 -47.83
N ILE A 431 20.29 -2.08 -48.08
CA ILE A 431 19.44 -3.29 -48.06
C ILE A 431 19.00 -3.63 -46.63
N GLY A 432 19.84 -3.39 -45.62
CA GLY A 432 19.50 -3.63 -44.22
C GLY A 432 18.46 -2.65 -43.69
N THR A 433 18.59 -1.36 -44.02
CA THR A 433 17.61 -0.34 -43.69
C THR A 433 16.28 -0.58 -44.38
N GLY A 434 16.27 -0.94 -45.68
CA GLY A 434 15.03 -1.32 -46.36
C GLY A 434 14.34 -2.53 -45.72
N THR A 435 15.12 -3.51 -45.24
CA THR A 435 14.59 -4.66 -44.49
C THR A 435 13.97 -4.23 -43.16
N LEU A 436 14.62 -3.32 -42.43
CA LEU A 436 14.12 -2.77 -41.17
C LEU A 436 12.84 -1.93 -41.35
N SER A 437 12.75 -1.13 -42.42
CA SER A 437 11.53 -0.39 -42.75
C SER A 437 10.35 -1.33 -42.95
N ILE A 438 10.51 -2.41 -43.73
CA ILE A 438 9.42 -3.38 -43.96
C ILE A 438 9.04 -4.13 -42.67
N LEU A 439 10.01 -4.34 -41.77
CA LEU A 439 9.78 -5.06 -40.52
C LEU A 439 9.02 -4.21 -39.50
N ILE A 440 9.28 -2.90 -39.46
CA ILE A 440 8.75 -1.98 -38.46
C ILE A 440 7.44 -1.30 -38.92
N GLY A 441 7.28 -1.05 -40.23
CA GLY A 441 6.16 -0.30 -40.79
C GLY A 441 6.62 0.89 -41.62
#